data_AF-A0A819LBV0-F1
#
_entry.id   AF-A0A819LBV0-F1
#
_cell.length_a   1.000
_cell.length_b   1.000
_cell.length_c   1.000
_cell.angle_alpha   90.00
_cell.angle_beta   90.00
_cell.angle_gamma   90.00
#
_symmetry.space_group_name_H-M   'P 1'
#
loop_
_entity.id
_entity.type
_entity.pdbx_description
1 polymer ?
#
loop_
_entity_poly.entity_id
_entity_poly.type
_entity_poly.pdbx_seq_one_letter_code
_entity_poly.pdbx_strand_id
1 'polypeptide(L)'
;MFTGTDEELKQTKVTQPAIFLHSVIAYSTLDNPTPDMVAGHSLGEFSALVANKVLSFEDALKLVSIRATAMQKACELNPSTMAAVLALADDKAEEICNEIQQQDKEIVVAANYNCPGQLVISGSIKGIEIACEKMKAAGAKRALVLPVGGAVHSPLMLP
;
A
#
# COMPACT_ATOMS: atom_id res chain seq x y z
N MET A 1 1.52 -6.19 28.24
CA MET A 1 2.42 -5.62 27.22
C MET A 1 1.53 -4.97 26.15
N PHE A 2 1.17 -3.71 26.37
CA PHE A 2 0.32 -2.85 25.51
C PHE A 2 0.65 -1.38 25.83
N THR A 3 1.91 -1.00 25.69
CA THR A 3 2.44 0.30 26.18
C THR A 3 2.97 1.19 25.05
N GLY A 4 2.61 0.89 23.79
CA GLY A 4 3.05 1.66 22.63
C GLY A 4 2.19 2.90 22.38
N THR A 5 2.80 3.91 21.77
CA THR A 5 2.17 5.16 21.31
C THR A 5 1.50 4.99 19.94
N ASP A 6 0.63 5.93 19.58
CA ASP A 6 0.00 5.98 18.25
C ASP A 6 1.03 6.04 17.11
N GLU A 7 2.17 6.71 17.33
CA GLU A 7 3.26 6.79 16.35
C GLU A 7 4.00 5.46 16.19
N GLU A 8 4.20 4.71 17.28
CA GLU A 8 4.76 3.36 17.19
C GLU A 8 3.82 2.41 16.47
N LEU A 9 2.50 2.55 16.66
CA LEU A 9 1.50 1.74 15.96
C LEU A 9 1.47 2.02 14.45
N LYS A 10 1.85 3.22 14.00
CA LYS A 10 1.94 3.60 12.58
C LYS A 10 3.19 3.06 11.87
N GLN A 11 4.18 2.53 12.60
CA GLN A 11 5.34 1.91 11.98
C GLN A 11 4.92 0.62 11.28
N THR A 12 5.31 0.45 10.01
CA THR A 12 4.88 -0.67 9.15
C THR A 12 5.09 -2.03 9.82
N LYS A 13 6.24 -2.20 10.49
CA LYS A 13 6.60 -3.43 11.26
C LYS A 13 5.61 -3.79 12.38
N VAL A 14 4.86 -2.81 12.89
CA VAL A 14 3.83 -2.97 13.93
C VAL A 14 2.43 -2.99 13.31
N THR A 15 2.14 -2.05 12.41
CA THR A 15 0.81 -1.90 11.81
C THR A 15 0.36 -3.13 11.04
N GLN A 16 1.27 -3.76 10.27
CA GLN A 16 0.89 -4.90 9.44
C GLN A 16 0.48 -6.13 10.28
N PRO A 17 1.27 -6.62 11.24
CA PRO A 17 0.82 -7.67 12.14
C PRO A 17 -0.47 -7.30 12.89
N ALA A 18 -0.60 -6.05 13.35
CA ALA A 18 -1.79 -5.60 14.08
C ALA A 18 -3.07 -5.68 13.22
N ILE A 19 -3.04 -5.18 11.99
CA ILE A 19 -4.19 -5.25 11.05
C ILE A 19 -4.49 -6.70 10.67
N PHE A 20 -3.45 -7.51 10.39
CA PHE A 20 -3.62 -8.93 10.06
C PHE A 20 -4.30 -9.70 11.21
N LEU A 21 -3.80 -9.54 12.45
CA LEU A 21 -4.37 -10.14 13.65
C LEU A 21 -5.83 -9.71 13.83
N HIS A 22 -6.09 -8.41 13.78
CA HIS A 22 -7.45 -7.88 13.91
C HIS A 22 -8.41 -8.50 12.89
N SER A 23 -8.00 -8.57 11.62
CA SER A 23 -8.83 -9.08 10.53
C SER A 23 -9.12 -10.57 10.67
N VAL A 24 -8.10 -11.38 10.97
CA VAL A 24 -8.26 -12.84 11.12
C VAL A 24 -9.07 -13.18 12.38
N ILE A 25 -8.84 -12.48 13.50
CA ILE A 25 -9.59 -12.69 14.73
C ILE A 25 -11.06 -12.31 14.51
N ALA A 26 -11.33 -11.15 13.89
CA ALA A 26 -12.69 -10.75 13.56
C ALA A 26 -13.41 -11.82 12.72
N TYR A 27 -12.76 -12.34 11.66
CA TYR A 27 -13.28 -13.43 10.86
C TYR A 27 -13.52 -14.72 11.67
N SER A 28 -12.61 -15.06 12.59
CA SER A 28 -12.68 -16.28 13.41
C SER A 28 -13.80 -16.25 14.45
N THR A 29 -14.34 -15.07 14.75
CA THR A 29 -15.49 -14.93 15.67
C THR A 29 -16.85 -15.14 14.98
N LEU A 30 -16.88 -15.25 13.65
CA LEU A 30 -18.09 -15.59 12.92
C LEU A 30 -18.49 -17.04 13.20
N ASP A 31 -19.79 -17.32 13.16
CA ASP A 31 -20.30 -18.69 13.35
C ASP A 31 -20.08 -19.51 12.07
N ASN A 32 -19.14 -20.46 12.12
CA ASN A 32 -18.83 -21.42 11.06
C ASN A 32 -18.69 -20.80 9.65
N PRO A 33 -17.82 -19.79 9.45
CA PRO A 33 -17.70 -19.11 8.17
C PRO A 33 -17.16 -20.04 7.08
N THR A 34 -17.83 -20.06 5.93
CA THR A 34 -17.48 -20.85 4.75
C THR A 34 -17.60 -19.99 3.48
N PRO A 35 -16.62 -19.12 3.21
CA PRO A 35 -16.69 -18.22 2.06
C PRO A 35 -16.49 -18.98 0.75
N ASP A 36 -17.35 -18.73 -0.24
CA ASP A 36 -17.17 -19.24 -1.61
C ASP A 36 -15.99 -18.57 -2.32
N MET A 37 -15.71 -17.31 -1.96
CA MET A 37 -14.62 -16.51 -2.52
C MET A 37 -14.05 -15.57 -1.46
N VAL A 38 -12.76 -15.29 -1.56
CA VAL A 38 -12.06 -14.32 -0.70
C VAL A 38 -11.17 -13.42 -1.56
N ALA A 39 -11.00 -12.17 -1.13
CA ALA A 39 -10.05 -11.24 -1.69
C ALA A 39 -9.56 -10.31 -0.58
N GLY A 40 -8.33 -9.83 -0.70
CA GLY A 40 -7.74 -8.92 0.26
C GLY A 40 -6.87 -7.89 -0.43
N HIS A 41 -7.06 -6.62 -0.09
CA HIS A 41 -6.27 -5.54 -0.67
C HIS A 41 -4.92 -5.43 0.04
N SER A 42 -3.82 -5.53 -0.71
CA SER A 42 -2.47 -5.40 -0.17
C SER A 42 -2.21 -6.39 0.98
N LEU A 43 -1.99 -5.90 2.21
CA LEU A 43 -1.84 -6.73 3.40
C LEU A 43 -3.04 -7.68 3.62
N GLY A 44 -4.25 -7.25 3.24
CA GLY A 44 -5.47 -8.05 3.44
C GLY A 44 -5.43 -9.39 2.73
N GLU A 45 -4.59 -9.56 1.70
CA GLU A 45 -4.43 -10.82 0.98
C GLU A 45 -4.04 -11.96 1.93
N PHE A 46 -3.15 -11.70 2.89
CA PHE A 46 -2.76 -12.70 3.89
C PHE A 46 -3.94 -13.12 4.77
N SER A 47 -4.77 -12.15 5.20
CA SER A 47 -5.97 -12.45 5.99
C SER A 47 -7.00 -13.24 5.17
N ALA A 48 -7.17 -12.93 3.89
CA ALA A 48 -8.03 -13.67 2.97
C ALA A 48 -7.54 -15.12 2.78
N LEU A 49 -6.23 -15.32 2.60
CA LEU A 49 -5.61 -16.64 2.48
C LEU A 49 -5.68 -17.48 3.77
N VAL A 50 -5.77 -16.84 4.94
CA VAL A 50 -6.09 -17.56 6.18
C VAL A 50 -7.57 -17.90 6.25
N ALA A 51 -8.46 -16.98 5.85
CA ALA A 51 -9.90 -17.19 5.87
C ALA A 51 -10.35 -18.38 5.00
N ASN A 52 -9.70 -18.58 3.84
CA ASN A 52 -9.94 -19.74 2.97
C ASN A 52 -9.05 -20.96 3.25
N LYS A 53 -8.25 -20.92 4.33
CA LYS A 53 -7.38 -22.03 4.80
C LYS A 53 -6.22 -22.40 3.86
N VAL A 54 -5.87 -21.55 2.89
CA VAL A 54 -4.65 -21.74 2.07
C VAL A 54 -3.39 -21.55 2.91
N LEU A 55 -3.41 -20.60 3.85
CA LEU A 55 -2.35 -20.41 4.84
C LEU A 55 -2.87 -20.73 6.25
N SER A 56 -2.01 -21.34 7.07
CA SER A 56 -2.25 -21.40 8.52
C SER A 56 -2.13 -19.99 9.12
N PHE A 57 -2.79 -19.76 10.25
CA PHE A 57 -2.67 -18.49 10.97
C PHE A 57 -1.21 -18.21 11.37
N GLU A 58 -0.51 -19.22 11.88
CA GLU A 58 0.85 -19.11 12.38
C GLU A 58 1.84 -18.78 11.26
N ASP A 59 1.72 -19.42 10.10
CA ASP A 59 2.64 -19.18 8.99
C ASP A 59 2.34 -17.84 8.31
N ALA A 60 1.06 -17.48 8.17
CA ALA A 60 0.69 -16.15 7.68
C ALA A 60 1.19 -15.03 8.63
N LEU A 61 1.09 -15.21 9.96
CA LEU A 61 1.62 -14.23 10.92
C LEU A 61 3.14 -14.06 10.80
N LYS A 62 3.89 -15.16 10.64
CA LYS A 62 5.35 -15.10 10.40
C LYS A 62 5.66 -14.38 9.09
N LEU A 63 4.95 -14.71 8.01
CA LEU A 63 5.12 -14.07 6.69
C LEU A 63 4.82 -12.57 6.76
N VAL A 64 3.73 -12.18 7.42
CA VAL A 64 3.38 -10.76 7.62
C VAL A 64 4.45 -10.05 8.44
N SER A 65 4.99 -10.66 9.49
CA SER A 65 6.08 -10.08 10.29
C SER A 65 7.36 -9.86 9.47
N ILE A 66 7.73 -10.85 8.64
CA ILE A 66 8.89 -10.75 7.72
C ILE A 66 8.64 -9.63 6.70
N ARG A 67 7.49 -9.64 6.02
CA ARG A 67 7.09 -8.62 5.05
C ARG A 67 7.14 -7.22 5.67
N ALA A 68 6.56 -7.05 6.84
CA ALA A 68 6.47 -5.77 7.52
C ALA A 68 7.86 -5.21 7.88
N THR A 69 8.76 -6.08 8.35
CA THR A 69 10.15 -5.72 8.66
C THR A 69 10.95 -5.38 7.40
N ALA A 70 10.81 -6.18 6.34
CA ALA A 70 11.49 -5.95 5.06
C ALA A 70 11.04 -4.63 4.42
N MET A 71 9.73 -4.37 4.38
CA MET A 71 9.18 -3.12 3.85
C MET A 71 9.60 -1.92 4.69
N GLN A 72 9.55 -2.02 6.03
CA GLN A 72 10.03 -0.95 6.91
C GLN A 72 11.49 -0.61 6.62
N LYS A 73 12.35 -1.61 6.47
CA LYS A 73 13.77 -1.42 6.13
C LYS A 73 13.95 -0.78 4.76
N ALA A 74 13.19 -1.19 3.74
CA ALA A 74 13.24 -0.58 2.41
C ALA A 74 12.87 0.91 2.45
N CYS A 75 11.81 1.27 3.20
CA CYS A 75 11.41 2.65 3.41
C CYS A 75 12.48 3.50 4.12
N GLU A 76 13.15 2.92 5.13
CA GLU A 76 14.24 3.58 5.87
C GLU A 76 15.49 3.80 5.01
N LEU A 77 15.81 2.85 4.12
CA LEU A 77 16.93 2.96 3.20
C LEU A 77 16.69 3.98 2.09
N ASN A 78 15.46 4.02 1.56
CA ASN A 78 15.08 4.88 0.45
C ASN A 78 13.82 5.68 0.80
N PRO A 79 13.99 6.88 1.42
CA PRO A 79 12.86 7.76 1.74
C PRO A 79 11.98 8.05 0.51
N SER A 80 10.71 7.70 0.62
CA SER A 80 9.77 7.65 -0.49
C SER A 80 8.34 7.81 0.01
N THR A 81 7.37 7.98 -0.89
CA THR A 81 5.98 8.23 -0.48
C THR A 81 4.96 7.81 -1.54
N MET A 82 3.69 8.07 -1.27
CA MET A 82 2.57 7.78 -2.15
C MET A 82 1.62 8.98 -2.21
N ALA A 83 0.82 9.05 -3.26
CA ALA A 83 -0.27 10.02 -3.35
C ALA A 83 -1.56 9.41 -3.91
N ALA A 84 -2.70 9.82 -3.35
CA ALA A 84 -4.01 9.48 -3.90
C ALA A 84 -4.40 10.48 -4.99
N VAL A 85 -4.89 9.96 -6.12
CA VAL A 85 -5.32 10.73 -7.28
C VAL A 85 -6.79 10.42 -7.54
N LEU A 86 -7.61 11.47 -7.64
CA LEU A 86 -9.05 11.36 -7.81
C LEU A 86 -9.54 12.07 -9.07
N ALA A 87 -10.51 11.46 -9.73
CA ALA A 87 -11.14 11.91 -10.97
C ALA A 87 -10.12 12.17 -12.11
N LEU A 88 -9.19 11.24 -12.29
CA LEU A 88 -8.32 11.18 -13.46
C LEU A 88 -8.41 9.78 -14.06
N ALA A 89 -8.42 9.68 -15.39
CA ALA A 89 -8.41 8.39 -16.07
C ALA A 89 -7.07 7.68 -15.84
N ASP A 90 -7.11 6.35 -15.75
CA ASP A 90 -5.95 5.53 -15.41
C ASP A 90 -4.84 5.66 -16.45
N ASP A 91 -5.19 5.66 -17.74
CA ASP A 91 -4.28 5.85 -18.86
C ASP A 91 -3.54 7.20 -18.80
N LYS A 92 -4.25 8.27 -18.41
CA LYS A 92 -3.64 9.59 -18.26
C LYS A 92 -2.69 9.65 -17.05
N ALA A 93 -3.05 8.96 -15.97
CA ALA A 93 -2.16 8.85 -14.81
C ALA A 93 -0.89 8.08 -15.14
N GLU A 94 -1.00 6.99 -15.90
CA GLU A 94 0.13 6.20 -16.39
C GLU A 94 1.03 6.98 -17.35
N GLU A 95 0.45 7.72 -18.30
CA GLU A 95 1.16 8.62 -19.21
C GLU A 95 2.04 9.60 -18.42
N ILE A 96 1.45 10.28 -17.42
CA ILE A 96 2.17 11.22 -16.57
C ILE A 96 3.28 10.53 -15.76
N CYS A 97 3.03 9.35 -15.19
CA CYS A 97 4.06 8.58 -14.50
C CYS A 97 5.25 8.26 -15.42
N ASN A 98 4.97 7.86 -16.67
CA ASN A 98 5.98 7.53 -17.67
C ASN A 98 6.78 8.76 -18.12
N GLU A 99 6.12 9.90 -18.33
CA GLU A 99 6.79 11.16 -18.66
C GLU A 99 7.82 11.55 -17.58
N ILE A 100 7.44 11.47 -16.31
CA ILE A 100 8.29 11.82 -15.17
C ILE A 100 9.52 10.91 -15.12
N GLN A 101 9.32 9.60 -15.30
CA GLN A 101 10.44 8.65 -15.36
C GLN A 101 11.40 8.95 -16.52
N GLN A 102 10.88 9.38 -17.68
CA GLN A 102 11.70 9.65 -18.86
C GLN A 102 12.43 10.99 -18.79
N GLN A 103 11.74 12.05 -18.33
CA GLN A 103 12.24 13.42 -18.36
C GLN A 103 12.99 13.79 -17.07
N ASP A 104 12.35 13.56 -15.92
CA ASP A 104 12.86 13.97 -14.61
C ASP A 104 13.76 12.90 -13.96
N LYS A 105 13.74 11.67 -14.51
CA LYS A 105 14.48 10.49 -13.99
C LYS A 105 14.08 10.12 -12.56
N GLU A 106 12.86 10.47 -12.15
CA GLU A 106 12.29 10.11 -10.86
C GLU A 106 11.44 8.84 -10.97
N ILE A 107 11.47 7.98 -9.94
CA ILE A 107 10.63 6.79 -9.89
C ILE A 107 9.24 7.20 -9.40
N VAL A 108 8.21 7.02 -10.23
CA VAL A 108 6.79 7.11 -9.86
C VAL A 108 5.99 6.14 -10.72
N VAL A 109 5.13 5.36 -10.09
CA VAL A 109 4.27 4.37 -10.76
C VAL A 109 2.84 4.43 -10.22
N ALA A 110 1.87 4.02 -11.04
CA ALA A 110 0.55 3.67 -10.55
C ALA A 110 0.66 2.37 -9.72
N ALA A 111 0.25 2.45 -8.45
CA ALA A 111 0.44 1.38 -7.47
C ALA A 111 -0.86 0.66 -7.12
N ASN A 112 -1.96 1.40 -6.99
CA ASN A 112 -3.27 0.82 -6.69
C ASN A 112 -4.35 1.43 -7.56
N TYR A 113 -4.99 0.60 -8.38
CA TYR A 113 -6.21 0.92 -9.12
C TYR A 113 -7.40 0.52 -8.22
N ASN A 114 -7.92 1.47 -7.46
CA ASN A 114 -8.90 1.15 -6.41
C ASN A 114 -10.33 1.08 -6.97
N CYS A 115 -10.68 2.04 -7.82
CA CYS A 115 -11.93 2.06 -8.58
C CYS A 115 -11.79 3.07 -9.73
N PRO A 116 -12.74 3.10 -10.70
CA PRO A 116 -12.68 4.06 -11.80
C PRO A 116 -12.53 5.50 -11.32
N GLY A 117 -11.45 6.16 -11.72
CA GLY A 117 -11.13 7.52 -11.31
C GLY A 117 -10.57 7.66 -9.89
N GLN A 118 -10.19 6.57 -9.22
CA GLN A 118 -9.41 6.60 -7.97
C GLN A 118 -8.22 5.65 -8.08
N LEU A 119 -7.04 6.25 -8.18
CA LEU A 119 -5.78 5.51 -8.10
C LEU A 119 -4.87 6.04 -6.99
N VAL A 120 -3.86 5.25 -6.64
CA VAL A 120 -2.73 5.68 -5.82
C VAL A 120 -1.46 5.54 -6.64
N ILE A 121 -0.65 6.59 -6.67
CA ILE A 121 0.71 6.56 -7.21
C ILE A 121 1.72 6.38 -6.08
N SER A 122 2.86 5.77 -6.39
CA SER A 122 3.90 5.40 -5.44
C SER A 122 5.28 5.67 -6.05
N GLY A 123 6.17 6.32 -5.32
CA GLY A 123 7.47 6.71 -5.86
C GLY A 123 8.36 7.53 -4.94
N SER A 124 9.42 8.11 -5.52
CA SER A 124 10.28 9.06 -4.82
C SER A 124 9.46 10.27 -4.39
N ILE A 125 9.88 10.94 -3.30
CA ILE A 125 9.18 12.13 -2.80
C ILE A 125 9.06 13.19 -3.90
N LYS A 126 10.17 13.48 -4.58
CA LYS A 126 10.21 14.44 -5.68
C LYS A 126 9.35 13.99 -6.87
N GLY A 127 9.38 12.71 -7.24
CA GLY A 127 8.52 12.18 -8.30
C GLY A 127 7.04 12.34 -7.99
N ILE A 128 6.64 12.07 -6.74
CA ILE A 128 5.25 12.22 -6.28
C ILE A 128 4.81 13.70 -6.28
N GLU A 129 5.69 14.61 -5.85
CA GLU A 129 5.40 16.06 -5.88
C GLU A 129 5.16 16.55 -7.31
N ILE A 130 6.05 16.20 -8.25
CA ILE A 130 5.91 16.53 -9.67
C ILE A 130 4.63 15.92 -10.25
N ALA A 131 4.37 14.65 -9.95
CA ALA A 131 3.18 13.93 -10.41
C ALA A 131 1.89 14.57 -9.91
N CYS A 132 1.84 14.98 -8.64
CA CYS A 132 0.65 15.64 -8.09
C CYS A 132 0.32 16.93 -8.83
N GLU A 133 1.31 17.75 -9.16
CA GLU A 133 1.10 18.99 -9.91
C GLU A 133 0.68 18.72 -11.37
N LYS A 134 1.38 17.81 -12.07
CA LYS A 134 1.03 17.41 -13.44
C LYS A 134 -0.38 16.81 -13.53
N MET A 135 -0.76 15.96 -12.57
CA MET A 135 -2.08 15.32 -12.56
C MET A 135 -3.20 16.31 -12.28
N LYS A 136 -3.01 17.28 -11.36
CA LYS A 136 -3.98 18.37 -11.16
C LYS A 136 -4.12 19.21 -12.44
N ALA A 137 -3.00 19.56 -13.09
CA ALA A 137 -3.03 20.29 -14.35
C ALA A 137 -3.72 19.52 -15.49
N ALA A 138 -3.63 18.18 -15.46
CA ALA A 138 -4.31 17.28 -16.39
C ALA A 138 -5.79 17.02 -16.06
N GLY A 139 -6.35 17.67 -15.04
CA GLY A 139 -7.78 17.61 -14.71
C GLY A 139 -8.15 16.71 -13.54
N ALA A 140 -7.18 16.15 -12.81
CA ALA A 140 -7.49 15.43 -11.57
C ALA A 140 -8.16 16.38 -10.57
N LYS A 141 -9.28 15.95 -9.98
CA LYS A 141 -9.98 16.72 -8.93
C LYS A 141 -9.11 16.89 -7.68
N ARG A 142 -8.34 15.85 -7.33
CA ARG A 142 -7.39 15.87 -6.20
C ARG A 142 -6.17 15.02 -6.56
N ALA A 143 -4.99 15.47 -6.15
CA ALA A 143 -3.77 14.67 -6.06
C ALA A 143 -3.09 15.03 -4.73
N LEU A 144 -2.97 14.07 -3.82
CA LEU A 144 -2.66 14.32 -2.41
C LEU A 144 -1.66 13.30 -1.87
N VAL A 145 -0.55 13.80 -1.32
CA VAL A 145 0.41 12.97 -0.61
C VAL A 145 -0.26 12.31 0.59
N LEU A 146 -0.04 11.01 0.73
CA LEU A 146 -0.58 10.20 1.81
C LEU A 146 0.38 10.22 3.01
N PRO A 147 -0.12 10.20 4.25
CA PRO A 147 0.71 10.12 5.45
C PRO A 147 1.21 8.68 5.66
N VAL A 148 2.02 8.18 4.73
CA VAL A 148 2.59 6.83 4.73
C VAL A 148 4.11 6.88 4.71
N GLY A 149 4.72 5.87 5.35
CA GLY A 149 6.17 5.84 5.55
C GLY A 149 7.00 5.43 4.33
N GLY A 150 6.39 5.11 3.18
CA GLY A 150 7.15 4.74 1.98
C GLY A 150 6.31 4.38 0.77
N ALA A 151 6.98 4.27 -0.38
CA ALA A 151 6.41 3.95 -1.68
C ALA A 151 6.18 2.44 -1.87
N VAL A 152 5.18 1.89 -1.20
CA VAL A 152 4.83 0.46 -1.33
C VAL A 152 4.24 0.15 -2.71
N HIS A 153 4.30 -1.11 -3.15
CA HIS A 153 3.89 -1.53 -4.51
C HIS A 153 4.60 -0.78 -5.64
N SER A 154 5.88 -0.46 -5.44
CA SER A 154 6.73 0.21 -6.42
C SER A 154 8.10 -0.48 -6.54
N PRO A 155 8.90 -0.16 -7.57
CA PRO A 155 10.27 -0.65 -7.70
C PRO A 155 11.18 -0.28 -6.52
N LEU A 156 10.83 0.73 -5.71
CA LEU A 156 11.60 1.12 -4.52
C LEU A 156 11.52 0.10 -3.38
N MET A 157 10.64 -0.91 -3.50
CA MET A 157 10.57 -2.05 -2.57
C MET A 157 11.48 -3.22 -2.99
N LEU A 158 12.11 -3.15 -4.17
CA LEU A 158 13.09 -4.16 -4.58
C LEU A 158 14.38 -4.00 -3.74
N PRO A 159 15.05 -5.12 -3.40
CA PRO A 159 16.30 -5.12 -2.65
C PRO A 159 17.48 -4.49 -3.41
#